data_AF-A0AA42HBJ6-F1
#
_entry.id   AF-A0AA42HBJ6-F1
#
_cell.length_a   1.000
_cell.length_b   1.000
_cell.length_c   1.000
_cell.angle_alpha   90.00
_cell.angle_beta   90.00
_cell.angle_gamma   90.00
#
_symmetry.space_group_name_H-M   'P 1'
#
loop_
_entity.id
_entity.type
_entity.pdbx_description
1 polymer ?
#
loop_
_entity_poly.entity_id
_entity_poly.type
_entity_poly.pdbx_seq_one_letter_code
_entity_poly.pdbx_strand_id
1 'polypeptide(L)'
;MLKALRFLGWPVLVGVLLALLIIQHNPQWVGLPQQEVHLQQAPLLSRLQQGPVSYADAVTRSSPAVANLYTTKMVSKPNNSMLDDPLFRRFFGDNLPQQKRMESSLGSAVIMSPEGYLLTNNHVTSGADQIVVALRDGRETIARLVGSDPETDLAVLKIDLKDLPSIMLGRSDGIRTGDVCLAIGNPFGVGQTVTMGIISATGRNQLGLNTYEDFIQTDAAINPGNSGGALVDANGNLIGINTAIFSKSGGSQGIGFAIPTKLALEVMQSIIEHGQVIRGWLGVEVQPLTPELAESFDLKDKAGIVVAGVYRDGPAAKSGLLPGDIILNIDGEAASDGRRSMNQVARTKPGEKITIEVLRNGKPVTLNAEVGLRPPPAPNAN
;
A
#
# COMPACT_ATOMS: atom_id res chain seq x y z
N MET A 1 -55.71 66.12 -9.43
CA MET A 1 -54.69 65.07 -9.17
C MET A 1 -54.24 64.97 -7.70
N LEU A 2 -53.89 66.06 -6.98
CA LEU A 2 -53.38 65.96 -5.60
C LEU A 2 -54.32 65.31 -4.57
N LYS A 3 -55.65 65.46 -4.67
CA LYS A 3 -56.59 64.84 -3.72
C LYS A 3 -56.68 63.32 -3.86
N ALA A 4 -56.61 62.79 -5.08
CA ALA A 4 -56.62 61.35 -5.35
C ALA A 4 -55.32 60.69 -4.85
N LEU A 5 -54.17 61.36 -5.03
CA LEU A 5 -52.89 60.90 -4.48
C LEU A 5 -52.88 60.87 -2.95
N ARG A 6 -53.49 61.85 -2.28
CA ARG A 6 -53.58 61.87 -0.81
C ARG A 6 -54.58 60.84 -0.27
N PHE A 7 -55.64 60.55 -1.02
CA PHE A 7 -56.66 59.57 -0.63
C PHE A 7 -56.20 58.12 -0.83
N LEU A 8 -55.47 57.82 -1.90
CA LEU A 8 -54.97 56.47 -2.20
C LEU A 8 -53.54 56.21 -1.68
N GLY A 9 -52.73 57.25 -1.48
CA GLY A 9 -51.33 57.09 -1.06
C GLY A 9 -51.18 56.54 0.35
N TRP A 10 -52.01 56.99 1.30
CA TRP A 10 -51.94 56.53 2.69
C TRP A 10 -52.33 55.05 2.86
N PRO A 11 -53.45 54.56 2.28
CA PRO A 11 -53.79 53.14 2.29
C PRO A 11 -52.72 52.25 1.64
N VAL A 12 -52.12 52.68 0.52
CA VAL A 12 -51.06 51.91 -0.16
C VAL A 12 -49.81 51.84 0.70
N LEU A 13 -49.39 52.95 1.30
CA LEU A 13 -48.19 52.99 2.15
C LEU A 13 -48.38 52.14 3.43
N VAL A 14 -49.57 52.21 4.05
CA VAL A 14 -49.93 51.35 5.18
C VAL A 14 -49.95 49.87 4.76
N GLY A 15 -50.50 49.56 3.58
CA GLY A 15 -50.52 48.20 3.04
C GLY A 15 -49.13 47.63 2.77
N VAL A 16 -48.22 48.43 2.20
CA VAL A 16 -46.82 48.02 1.97
C VAL A 16 -46.07 47.83 3.28
N LEU A 17 -46.24 48.73 4.26
CA LEU A 17 -45.63 48.56 5.58
C LEU A 17 -46.14 47.31 6.30
N LEU A 18 -47.45 47.04 6.24
CA LEU A 18 -48.04 45.81 6.77
C LEU A 18 -47.49 44.57 6.07
N ALA A 19 -47.36 44.59 4.74
CA ALA A 19 -46.79 43.48 3.99
C ALA A 19 -45.32 43.22 4.38
N LEU A 20 -44.51 44.28 4.53
CA LEU A 20 -43.11 44.16 4.98
C LEU A 20 -43.03 43.61 6.41
N LEU A 21 -43.91 44.05 7.32
CA LEU A 21 -43.97 43.56 8.70
C LEU A 21 -44.38 42.08 8.75
N ILE A 22 -45.33 41.66 7.91
CA ILE A 22 -45.74 40.26 7.76
C ILE A 22 -44.59 39.41 7.20
N ILE A 23 -43.88 39.88 6.18
CA ILE A 23 -42.72 39.18 5.61
C ILE A 23 -41.59 39.08 6.64
N GLN A 24 -41.36 40.13 7.43
CA GLN A 24 -40.34 40.13 8.47
C GLN A 24 -40.66 39.13 9.60
N HIS A 25 -41.92 39.00 9.99
CA HIS A 25 -42.34 38.06 11.05
C HIS A 25 -42.59 36.64 10.53
N ASN A 26 -42.97 36.49 9.26
CA ASN A 26 -43.32 35.22 8.63
C ASN A 26 -42.65 35.05 7.25
N PRO A 27 -41.31 35.04 7.17
CA PRO A 27 -40.58 34.90 5.91
C PRO A 27 -40.93 33.60 5.15
N GLN A 28 -41.41 32.57 5.85
CA GLN A 28 -41.89 31.32 5.28
C GLN A 28 -43.11 31.47 4.35
N TRP A 29 -43.93 32.51 4.51
CA TRP A 29 -45.13 32.73 3.67
C TRP A 29 -44.81 33.26 2.27
N VAL A 30 -43.63 33.84 2.09
CA VAL A 30 -43.16 34.36 0.79
C VAL A 30 -42.09 33.47 0.16
N GLY A 31 -41.93 32.23 0.66
CA GLY A 31 -41.01 31.25 0.10
C GLY A 31 -39.54 31.67 0.21
N LEU A 32 -39.19 32.52 1.18
CA LEU A 32 -37.79 32.82 1.47
C LEU A 32 -37.14 31.55 2.06
N PRO A 33 -36.10 30.98 1.42
CA PRO A 33 -35.52 29.72 1.87
C PRO A 33 -34.88 29.90 3.25
N GLN A 34 -35.42 29.23 4.27
CA GLN A 34 -34.68 29.02 5.51
C GLN A 34 -33.58 28.00 5.21
N GLN A 35 -32.32 28.40 5.41
CA GLN A 35 -31.20 27.46 5.49
C GLN A 35 -31.34 26.66 6.78
N GLU A 36 -32.23 25.67 6.80
CA GLU A 36 -32.30 24.72 7.89
C GLU A 36 -31.11 23.77 7.78
N VAL A 37 -30.11 24.00 8.63
CA VAL A 37 -29.02 23.04 8.81
C VAL A 37 -29.57 21.88 9.63
N HIS A 38 -29.95 20.80 8.96
CA HIS A 38 -30.37 19.57 9.62
C HIS A 38 -29.18 18.88 10.28
N LEU A 39 -29.01 19.11 11.58
CA LEU A 39 -28.04 18.39 12.40
C LEU A 39 -28.71 17.14 12.99
N GLN A 40 -28.19 15.96 12.65
CA GLN A 40 -28.61 14.72 13.31
C GLN A 40 -27.84 14.56 14.62
N GLN A 41 -28.57 14.49 15.74
CA GLN A 41 -28.01 14.11 17.03
C GLN A 41 -28.06 12.58 17.19
N ALA A 42 -26.97 12.00 17.69
CA ALA A 42 -26.92 10.58 17.96
C ALA A 42 -27.90 10.19 19.09
N PRO A 43 -28.58 9.04 19.00
CA PRO A 43 -29.38 8.53 20.12
C PRO A 43 -28.46 8.18 21.30
N LEU A 44 -28.99 8.27 22.52
CA LEU A 44 -28.30 7.78 23.72
C LEU A 44 -28.06 6.27 23.59
N LEU A 45 -26.80 5.88 23.45
CA LEU A 45 -26.39 4.47 23.33
C LEU A 45 -26.84 3.67 24.56
N SER A 46 -27.78 2.76 24.37
CA SER A 46 -28.40 1.96 25.45
C SER A 46 -27.70 0.63 25.72
N ARG A 47 -26.59 0.33 25.02
CA ARG A 47 -25.83 -0.92 25.16
C ARG A 47 -24.34 -0.65 25.18
N LEU A 48 -23.73 -0.86 26.34
CA LEU A 48 -22.29 -0.99 26.48
C LEU A 48 -21.92 -2.45 26.18
N GLN A 49 -21.56 -2.76 24.94
CA GLN A 49 -20.68 -3.91 24.73
C GLN A 49 -19.34 -3.56 25.40
N GLN A 50 -18.99 -4.30 26.45
CA GLN A 50 -17.73 -4.09 27.14
C GLN A 50 -16.60 -4.68 26.28
N GLY A 51 -15.63 -3.84 25.93
CA GLY A 51 -14.39 -4.28 25.28
C GLY A 51 -13.45 -4.99 26.26
N PRO A 52 -12.34 -5.57 25.77
CA PRO A 52 -11.35 -6.18 26.64
C PRO A 52 -10.74 -5.14 27.58
N VAL A 53 -10.53 -5.52 28.84
CA VAL A 53 -9.82 -4.70 29.84
C VAL A 53 -8.31 -4.67 29.56
N SER A 54 -7.79 -5.70 28.89
CA SER A 54 -6.38 -5.84 28.51
C SER A 54 -6.23 -6.63 27.22
N TYR A 55 -5.23 -6.28 26.41
CA TYR A 55 -4.83 -7.02 25.21
C TYR A 55 -3.66 -7.99 25.47
N ALA A 56 -3.27 -8.20 26.73
CA ALA A 56 -2.14 -9.05 27.09
C ALA A 56 -2.29 -10.49 26.57
N ASP A 57 -3.50 -11.03 26.48
CA ASP A 57 -3.74 -12.38 25.94
C ASP A 57 -3.45 -12.47 24.44
N ALA A 58 -3.86 -11.45 23.68
CA ALA A 58 -3.56 -11.36 22.25
C ALA A 58 -2.05 -11.29 22.01
N VAL A 59 -1.36 -10.45 22.80
CA VAL A 59 0.10 -10.32 22.77
C VAL A 59 0.78 -11.64 23.18
N THR A 60 0.33 -12.28 24.26
CA THR A 60 0.92 -13.53 24.74
C THR A 60 0.83 -14.65 23.71
N ARG A 61 -0.29 -14.73 22.97
CA ARG A 61 -0.47 -15.69 21.87
C ARG A 61 0.41 -15.40 20.66
N SER A 62 0.56 -14.12 20.27
CA SER A 62 1.18 -13.73 19.00
C SER A 62 2.67 -13.42 19.08
N SER A 63 3.12 -12.78 20.17
CA SER A 63 4.51 -12.33 20.35
C SER A 63 5.57 -13.42 20.20
N PRO A 64 5.40 -14.66 20.69
CA PRO A 64 6.42 -15.71 20.48
C PRO A 64 6.74 -15.96 19.01
N ALA A 65 5.77 -15.75 18.11
CA ALA A 65 5.91 -15.96 16.67
C ALA A 65 6.50 -14.75 15.92
N VAL A 66 6.91 -13.68 16.61
CA VAL A 66 7.59 -12.53 16.00
C VAL A 66 9.04 -12.53 16.46
N ALA A 67 9.95 -12.71 15.52
CA ALA A 67 11.39 -12.76 15.73
C ALA A 67 12.06 -11.45 15.32
N ASN A 68 13.23 -11.21 15.89
CA ASN A 68 14.09 -10.10 15.52
C ASN A 68 14.96 -10.52 14.36
N LEU A 69 15.22 -9.59 13.45
CA LEU A 69 16.02 -9.83 12.27
C LEU A 69 17.18 -8.85 12.19
N TYR A 70 18.39 -9.38 12.14
CA TYR A 70 19.63 -8.62 12.00
C TYR A 70 20.25 -8.99 10.67
N THR A 71 20.46 -8.01 9.80
CA THR A 71 21.18 -8.23 8.55
C THR A 71 22.52 -7.53 8.59
N THR A 72 23.54 -8.16 8.02
CA THR A 72 24.85 -7.55 7.83
C THR A 72 25.13 -7.42 6.35
N LYS A 73 25.69 -6.27 5.97
CA LYS A 73 26.14 -5.97 4.61
C LYS A 73 27.57 -5.44 4.66
N MET A 74 28.47 -6.06 3.92
CA MET A 74 29.82 -5.55 3.69
C MET A 74 29.77 -4.48 2.61
N VAL A 75 29.82 -3.21 3.01
CA VAL A 75 29.88 -2.10 2.06
C VAL A 75 31.34 -1.72 1.82
N SER A 76 31.76 -1.76 0.56
CA SER A 76 33.03 -1.16 0.13
C SER A 76 32.78 0.33 -0.09
N LYS A 77 33.41 1.20 0.68
CA LYS A 77 33.31 2.65 0.46
C LYS A 77 33.80 3.01 -0.95
N PRO A 78 33.15 3.95 -1.66
CA PRO A 78 33.81 4.63 -2.77
C PRO A 78 35.07 5.31 -2.24
N ASN A 79 36.18 5.19 -2.96
CA ASN A 79 37.44 5.86 -2.60
C ASN A 79 37.17 7.35 -2.31
N ASN A 80 37.67 7.85 -1.17
CA ASN A 80 37.70 9.29 -0.93
C ASN A 80 38.48 9.95 -2.07
N SER A 81 37.92 10.97 -2.72
CA SER A 81 38.55 11.73 -3.81
C SER A 81 39.94 12.33 -3.44
N MET A 82 40.27 12.43 -2.15
CA MET A 82 41.58 12.85 -1.63
C MET A 82 42.67 11.77 -1.75
N LEU A 83 42.31 10.48 -1.81
CA LEU A 83 43.21 9.34 -2.00
C LEU A 83 43.53 9.08 -3.49
N ASP A 84 42.83 9.77 -4.39
CA ASP A 84 43.07 9.73 -5.84
C ASP A 84 44.05 10.83 -6.31
N ASP A 85 44.62 11.61 -5.38
CA ASP A 85 45.66 12.61 -5.69
C ASP A 85 46.97 11.92 -6.14
N PRO A 86 47.49 12.21 -7.36
CA PRO A 86 48.75 11.67 -7.87
C PRO A 86 49.96 11.91 -6.96
N LEU A 87 49.98 13.00 -6.18
CA LEU A 87 51.03 13.29 -5.21
C LEU A 87 50.92 12.37 -3.98
N PHE A 88 49.71 12.12 -3.48
CA PHE A 88 49.49 11.29 -2.29
C PHE A 88 49.83 9.81 -2.57
N ARG A 89 49.47 9.28 -3.75
CA ARG A 89 49.81 7.90 -4.18
C ARG A 89 51.32 7.68 -4.31
N ARG A 90 52.08 8.72 -4.68
CA ARG A 90 53.54 8.64 -4.84
C ARG A 90 54.29 8.56 -3.50
N PHE A 91 53.69 9.02 -2.40
CA PHE A 91 54.28 9.01 -1.05
C PHE A 91 53.87 7.80 -0.20
N PHE A 92 52.68 7.23 -0.40
CA PHE A 92 52.14 6.16 0.47
C PHE A 92 51.91 4.78 -0.22
N GLY A 93 52.04 4.70 -1.55
CA GLY A 93 51.90 3.45 -2.33
C GLY A 93 50.48 2.88 -2.41
N ASP A 94 50.27 1.86 -3.25
CA ASP A 94 48.96 1.21 -3.49
C ASP A 94 48.47 0.29 -2.35
N ASN A 95 49.17 0.26 -1.20
CA ASN A 95 48.88 -0.65 -0.08
C ASN A 95 48.01 -0.02 1.02
N LEU A 96 47.01 0.79 0.64
CA LEU A 96 46.00 1.26 1.59
C LEU A 96 44.91 0.19 1.75
N PRO A 97 44.66 -0.34 2.95
CA PRO A 97 43.58 -1.32 3.15
C PRO A 97 42.23 -0.66 2.85
N GLN A 98 41.49 -1.22 1.87
CA GLN A 98 40.08 -0.87 1.69
C GLN A 98 39.34 -1.18 2.98
N GLN A 99 38.94 -0.13 3.70
CA GLN A 99 38.09 -0.28 4.88
C GLN A 99 36.68 -0.70 4.43
N LYS A 100 36.43 -2.01 4.43
CA LYS A 100 35.07 -2.55 4.35
C LYS A 100 34.36 -2.20 5.65
N ARG A 101 33.27 -1.43 5.59
CA ARG A 101 32.43 -1.16 6.76
C ARG A 101 31.28 -2.17 6.76
N MET A 102 31.07 -2.82 7.90
CA MET A 102 29.85 -3.59 8.13
C MET A 102 28.72 -2.60 8.45
N GLU A 103 27.69 -2.60 7.62
CA GLU A 103 26.42 -1.94 7.94
C GLU A 103 25.46 -3.00 8.45
N SER A 104 24.82 -2.73 9.59
CA SER A 104 23.79 -3.60 10.16
C SER A 104 22.41 -2.98 9.97
N SER A 105 21.46 -3.71 9.41
CA SER A 105 20.04 -3.32 9.42
C SER A 105 19.27 -4.15 10.44
N LEU A 106 18.24 -3.52 11.00
CA LEU A 106 17.36 -4.06 12.03
C LEU A 106 15.94 -4.14 11.49
N GLY A 107 15.33 -5.32 11.63
CA GLY A 107 13.93 -5.55 11.30
C GLY A 107 13.32 -6.61 12.18
N SER A 108 12.14 -7.04 11.79
CA SER A 108 11.40 -8.14 12.40
C SER A 108 11.01 -9.17 11.34
N ALA A 109 10.66 -10.37 11.77
CA ALA A 109 10.10 -11.40 10.91
C ALA A 109 9.01 -12.16 11.66
N VAL A 110 7.98 -12.60 10.94
CA VAL A 110 6.89 -13.41 11.49
C VAL A 110 7.13 -14.87 11.15
N ILE A 111 7.15 -15.75 12.16
CA ILE A 111 7.23 -17.19 12.02
C ILE A 111 5.86 -17.69 11.55
N MET A 112 5.80 -18.08 10.29
CA MET A 112 4.55 -18.44 9.62
C MET A 112 4.20 -19.90 9.83
N SER A 113 5.19 -20.77 10.05
CA SER A 113 4.96 -22.21 10.17
C SER A 113 5.95 -22.91 11.12
N PRO A 114 5.56 -24.04 11.73
CA PRO A 114 6.44 -24.84 12.59
C PRO A 114 7.67 -25.41 11.86
N GLU A 115 7.62 -25.53 10.54
CA GLU A 115 8.73 -25.99 9.70
C GLU A 115 9.83 -24.92 9.55
N GLY A 116 9.59 -23.70 10.04
CA GLY A 116 10.58 -22.62 10.10
C GLY A 116 10.58 -21.70 8.90
N TYR A 117 9.44 -21.55 8.22
CA TYR A 117 9.27 -20.47 7.25
C TYR A 117 8.88 -19.16 7.95
N LEU A 118 9.56 -18.08 7.58
CA LEU A 118 9.31 -16.74 8.10
C LEU A 118 9.00 -15.78 6.96
N LEU A 119 8.12 -14.82 7.23
CA LEU A 119 7.90 -13.65 6.38
C LEU A 119 8.55 -12.42 6.99
N THR A 120 9.15 -11.60 6.14
CA THR A 120 9.65 -10.26 6.48
C THR A 120 9.52 -9.36 5.25
N ASN A 121 9.96 -8.11 5.36
CA ASN A 121 10.01 -7.24 4.19
C ASN A 121 11.24 -7.49 3.32
N ASN A 122 11.09 -7.32 2.01
CA ASN A 122 12.19 -7.42 1.06
C ASN A 122 13.28 -6.40 1.39
N HIS A 123 12.93 -5.14 1.65
CA HIS A 123 13.92 -4.09 1.93
C HIS A 123 14.77 -4.35 3.19
N VAL A 124 14.30 -5.17 4.13
CA VAL A 124 15.06 -5.55 5.33
C VAL A 124 16.17 -6.55 4.98
N THR A 125 15.93 -7.39 3.98
CA THR A 125 16.83 -8.49 3.57
C THR A 125 17.65 -8.18 2.32
N SER A 126 17.28 -7.15 1.56
CA SER A 126 17.87 -6.84 0.26
C SER A 126 19.36 -6.52 0.36
N GLY A 127 20.18 -7.30 -0.35
CA GLY A 127 21.63 -7.14 -0.40
C GLY A 127 22.35 -7.46 0.90
N ALA A 128 21.71 -8.18 1.83
CA ALA A 128 22.34 -8.71 3.03
C ALA A 128 23.25 -9.91 2.68
N ASP A 129 24.46 -9.93 3.24
CA ASP A 129 25.37 -11.08 3.14
C ASP A 129 24.96 -12.19 4.11
N GLN A 130 24.49 -11.80 5.30
CA GLN A 130 24.03 -12.72 6.34
C GLN A 130 22.78 -12.16 7.01
N ILE A 131 21.83 -13.07 7.28
CA ILE A 131 20.58 -12.80 7.97
C ILE A 131 20.57 -13.63 9.25
N VAL A 132 20.57 -12.99 10.40
CA VAL A 132 20.47 -13.63 11.72
C VAL A 132 19.08 -13.37 12.27
N VAL A 133 18.42 -14.44 12.71
CA VAL A 133 17.10 -14.41 13.33
C VAL A 133 17.25 -14.74 14.81
N ALA A 134 16.76 -13.85 15.67
CA ALA A 134 16.73 -14.05 17.12
C ALA A 134 15.28 -14.18 17.60
N LEU A 135 14.97 -15.30 18.23
CA LEU A 135 13.66 -15.62 18.77
C LEU A 135 13.47 -15.00 20.16
N ARG A 136 12.21 -14.82 20.57
CA ARG A 136 11.86 -14.31 21.89
C ARG A 136 12.40 -15.17 23.04
N ASP A 137 12.57 -16.47 22.83
CA ASP A 137 13.11 -17.41 23.82
C ASP A 137 14.64 -17.40 23.94
N GLY A 138 15.32 -16.51 23.21
CA GLY A 138 16.77 -16.32 23.25
C GLY A 138 17.55 -17.19 22.26
N ARG A 139 16.88 -18.06 21.48
CA ARG A 139 17.55 -18.81 20.41
C ARG A 139 17.91 -17.88 19.24
N GLU A 140 19.10 -18.06 18.70
CA GLU A 140 19.57 -17.34 17.51
C GLU A 140 20.02 -18.34 16.45
N THR A 141 19.76 -18.02 15.18
CA THR A 141 20.18 -18.84 14.05
C THR A 141 20.36 -17.99 12.80
N ILE A 142 21.17 -18.46 11.87
CA ILE A 142 21.23 -17.91 10.53
C ILE A 142 19.99 -18.36 9.76
N ALA A 143 19.39 -17.45 9.01
CA ALA A 143 18.30 -17.74 8.08
C ALA A 143 18.80 -17.76 6.65
N ARG A 144 18.21 -18.67 5.85
CA ARG A 144 18.41 -18.71 4.40
C ARG A 144 17.27 -17.99 3.71
N LEU A 145 17.59 -17.11 2.75
CA LEU A 145 16.60 -16.55 1.84
C LEU A 145 16.06 -17.65 0.91
N VAL A 146 14.75 -17.91 0.97
CA VAL A 146 14.07 -18.84 0.05
C VAL A 146 13.79 -18.11 -1.27
N GLY A 147 13.34 -16.87 -1.17
CA GLY A 147 13.13 -15.96 -2.29
C GLY A 147 12.53 -14.64 -1.80
N SER A 148 12.46 -13.65 -2.67
CA SER A 148 11.86 -12.36 -2.36
C SER A 148 11.04 -11.83 -3.53
N ASP A 149 10.17 -10.89 -3.20
CA ASP A 149 9.32 -10.16 -4.11
C ASP A 149 9.45 -8.65 -3.84
N PRO A 150 10.35 -7.97 -4.57
CA PRO A 150 10.52 -6.53 -4.46
C PRO A 150 9.25 -5.74 -4.78
N GLU A 151 8.36 -6.27 -5.61
CA GLU A 151 7.18 -5.53 -6.08
C GLU A 151 6.06 -5.46 -5.03
N THR A 152 6.07 -6.36 -4.04
CA THR A 152 5.19 -6.31 -2.85
C THR A 152 5.96 -6.01 -1.56
N ASP A 153 7.28 -5.85 -1.64
CA ASP A 153 8.19 -5.71 -0.51
C ASP A 153 8.12 -6.87 0.50
N LEU A 154 8.06 -8.12 0.04
CA LEU A 154 8.06 -9.31 0.89
C LEU A 154 9.26 -10.21 0.62
N ALA A 155 9.75 -10.90 1.64
CA ALA A 155 10.75 -11.94 1.52
C ALA A 155 10.38 -13.14 2.39
N VAL A 156 10.67 -14.35 1.88
CA VAL A 156 10.48 -15.61 2.60
C VAL A 156 11.84 -16.12 3.04
N LEU A 157 11.96 -16.39 4.33
CA LEU A 157 13.15 -16.95 4.94
C LEU A 157 12.88 -18.35 5.47
N LYS A 158 13.95 -19.14 5.60
CA LYS A 158 13.93 -20.46 6.23
C LYS A 158 14.97 -20.52 7.35
N ILE A 159 14.56 -20.98 8.52
CA ILE A 159 15.45 -21.32 9.64
C ILE A 159 15.29 -22.79 10.01
N ASP A 160 16.33 -23.38 10.59
CA ASP A 160 16.37 -24.80 10.97
C ASP A 160 16.43 -24.95 12.49
N LEU A 161 15.30 -24.66 13.14
CA LEU A 161 15.07 -24.86 14.58
C LEU A 161 13.83 -25.74 14.79
N LYS A 162 13.80 -26.46 15.92
CA LYS A 162 12.63 -27.27 16.34
C LYS A 162 11.70 -26.46 17.25
N ASP A 163 10.47 -26.93 17.43
CA ASP A 163 9.52 -26.35 18.41
C ASP A 163 9.34 -24.83 18.21
N LEU A 164 9.07 -24.45 16.97
CA LEU A 164 8.89 -23.05 16.58
C LEU A 164 7.47 -22.58 16.87
N PRO A 165 7.29 -21.44 17.55
CA PRO A 165 5.98 -20.83 17.73
C PRO A 165 5.53 -20.17 16.43
N SER A 166 4.56 -20.76 15.73
CA SER A 166 3.97 -20.17 14.52
C SER A 166 2.79 -19.27 14.83
N ILE A 167 2.64 -18.18 14.07
CA ILE A 167 1.56 -17.22 14.22
C ILE A 167 0.20 -17.82 13.82
N MET A 168 -0.87 -17.43 14.51
CA MET A 168 -2.24 -17.75 14.07
C MET A 168 -2.65 -16.81 12.93
N LEU A 169 -3.18 -17.35 11.84
CA LEU A 169 -3.62 -16.54 10.70
C LEU A 169 -5.00 -15.91 10.95
N GLY A 170 -5.09 -14.60 10.75
CA GLY A 170 -6.35 -13.86 10.71
C GLY A 170 -6.85 -13.64 9.29
N ARG A 171 -8.08 -13.13 9.17
CA ARG A 171 -8.71 -12.81 7.88
C ARG A 171 -8.57 -11.33 7.57
N SER A 172 -7.62 -10.98 6.70
CA SER A 172 -7.40 -9.60 6.28
C SER A 172 -8.44 -9.07 5.28
N ASP A 173 -9.28 -9.93 4.71
CA ASP A 173 -10.36 -9.58 3.79
C ASP A 173 -11.65 -9.13 4.51
N GLY A 174 -11.77 -9.43 5.81
CA GLY A 174 -12.92 -9.09 6.64
C GLY A 174 -12.71 -7.95 7.63
N ILE A 175 -11.53 -7.32 7.64
CA ILE A 175 -11.22 -6.23 8.56
C ILE A 175 -11.97 -4.96 8.17
N ARG A 176 -12.34 -4.16 9.17
CA ARG A 176 -13.07 -2.90 8.99
C ARG A 176 -12.31 -1.75 9.62
N THR A 177 -12.46 -0.56 9.03
CA THR A 177 -12.01 0.67 9.67
C THR A 177 -12.62 0.79 11.07
N GLY A 178 -11.77 1.03 12.07
CA GLY A 178 -12.14 1.08 13.48
C GLY A 178 -11.89 -0.22 14.26
N ASP A 179 -11.63 -1.36 13.60
CA ASP A 179 -11.22 -2.58 14.31
C ASP A 179 -9.87 -2.34 15.01
N VAL A 180 -9.73 -2.81 16.25
CA VAL A 180 -8.49 -2.69 17.03
C VAL A 180 -7.41 -3.61 16.46
N CYS A 181 -6.19 -3.09 16.40
CA CYS A 181 -5.01 -3.84 15.99
C CYS A 181 -3.79 -3.55 16.86
N LEU A 182 -2.85 -4.49 16.86
CA LEU A 182 -1.59 -4.41 17.59
C LEU A 182 -0.44 -4.64 16.62
N ALA A 183 0.50 -3.70 16.54
CA ALA A 183 1.74 -3.86 15.79
C ALA A 183 2.82 -4.41 16.73
N ILE A 184 3.45 -5.52 16.33
CA ILE A 184 4.47 -6.23 17.09
C ILE A 184 5.75 -6.28 16.25
N GLY A 185 6.86 -5.88 16.85
CA GLY A 185 8.18 -5.94 16.23
C GLY A 185 9.28 -5.64 17.24
N ASN A 186 10.48 -5.26 16.76
CA ASN A 186 11.59 -4.85 17.61
C ASN A 186 12.18 -3.52 17.13
N PRO A 187 11.50 -2.40 17.41
CA PRO A 187 11.99 -1.09 17.05
C PRO A 187 13.32 -0.80 17.75
N PHE A 188 14.31 -0.31 17.01
CA PHE A 188 15.60 0.14 17.54
C PHE A 188 16.43 -0.90 18.33
N GLY A 189 16.08 -2.19 18.26
CA GLY A 189 16.82 -3.26 18.92
C GLY A 189 16.69 -3.30 20.45
N VAL A 190 15.75 -2.55 21.05
CA VAL A 190 15.55 -2.51 22.51
C VAL A 190 14.79 -3.74 23.06
N GLY A 191 14.31 -4.60 22.17
CA GLY A 191 13.50 -5.76 22.49
C GLY A 191 12.12 -5.68 21.86
N GLN A 192 11.41 -6.81 21.90
CA GLN A 192 10.08 -6.92 21.34
C GLN A 192 9.14 -5.87 21.96
N THR A 193 8.57 -5.03 21.09
CA THR A 193 7.69 -3.93 21.45
C THR A 193 6.34 -4.15 20.78
N VAL A 194 5.28 -3.77 21.49
CA VAL A 194 3.91 -3.78 20.99
C VAL A 194 3.35 -2.38 21.04
N THR A 195 2.74 -1.93 19.95
CA THR A 195 1.97 -0.69 19.89
C THR A 195 0.54 -1.02 19.49
N MET A 196 -0.42 -0.24 19.97
CA MET A 196 -1.85 -0.43 19.71
C MET A 196 -2.36 0.71 18.85
N GLY A 197 -3.30 0.39 17.97
CA GLY A 197 -4.08 1.35 17.21
C GLY A 197 -5.36 0.71 16.72
N ILE A 198 -5.95 1.33 15.71
CA ILE A 198 -7.08 0.82 14.94
C ILE A 198 -6.70 0.71 13.47
N ILE A 199 -7.50 -0.03 12.71
CA ILE A 199 -7.49 0.06 11.25
C ILE A 199 -8.06 1.42 10.87
N SER A 200 -7.24 2.27 10.26
CA SER A 200 -7.65 3.61 9.81
C SER A 200 -8.20 3.58 8.38
N ALA A 201 -7.72 2.66 7.55
CA ALA A 201 -8.22 2.42 6.19
C ALA A 201 -7.77 1.05 5.67
N THR A 202 -8.46 0.53 4.67
CA THR A 202 -8.07 -0.66 3.89
C THR A 202 -7.97 -0.28 2.41
N GLY A 203 -7.34 -1.11 1.58
CA GLY A 203 -7.35 -0.87 0.13
C GLY A 203 -6.44 0.27 -0.35
N ARG A 204 -5.42 0.67 0.44
CA ARG A 204 -4.53 1.77 0.06
C ARG A 204 -3.58 1.32 -1.04
N ASN A 205 -3.82 1.79 -2.26
CA ASN A 205 -3.15 1.30 -3.48
C ASN A 205 -2.50 2.39 -4.35
N GLN A 206 -2.36 3.61 -3.85
CA GLN A 206 -1.83 4.77 -4.58
C GLN A 206 -0.81 5.56 -3.76
N LEU A 207 0.00 4.86 -2.96
CA LEU A 207 1.03 5.46 -2.11
C LEU A 207 2.38 5.63 -2.83
N GLY A 208 2.63 4.83 -3.87
CA GLY A 208 3.88 4.86 -4.62
C GLY A 208 5.08 4.30 -3.85
N LEU A 209 4.82 3.47 -2.85
CA LEU A 209 5.80 2.72 -2.07
C LEU A 209 6.23 1.45 -2.81
N ASN A 210 5.30 0.78 -3.49
CA ASN A 210 5.51 -0.49 -4.20
C ASN A 210 4.78 -0.51 -5.55
N THR A 211 5.09 -1.50 -6.40
CA THR A 211 4.37 -1.72 -7.65
C THR A 211 2.96 -2.28 -7.38
N TYR A 212 2.88 -3.29 -6.52
CA TYR A 212 1.63 -3.91 -6.09
C TYR A 212 1.30 -3.45 -4.67
N GLU A 213 0.27 -2.62 -4.57
CA GLU A 213 -0.16 -2.00 -3.32
C GLU A 213 -1.60 -2.36 -3.00
N ASP A 214 -1.82 -2.77 -1.74
CA ASP A 214 -3.14 -3.01 -1.16
C ASP A 214 -3.03 -2.88 0.37
N PHE A 215 -2.47 -1.77 0.85
CA PHE A 215 -2.06 -1.67 2.24
C PHE A 215 -3.24 -1.50 3.19
N ILE A 216 -3.09 -2.09 4.37
CA ILE A 216 -3.85 -1.77 5.57
C ILE A 216 -3.19 -0.54 6.20
N GLN A 217 -3.95 0.51 6.44
CA GLN A 217 -3.49 1.68 7.19
C GLN A 217 -3.88 1.55 8.65
N THR A 218 -2.96 1.88 9.55
CA THR A 218 -3.20 1.93 11.00
C THR A 218 -2.53 3.15 11.63
N ASP A 219 -3.08 3.60 12.75
CA ASP A 219 -2.45 4.61 13.63
C ASP A 219 -1.59 3.99 14.73
N ALA A 220 -1.51 2.65 14.82
CA ALA A 220 -0.54 1.96 15.66
C ALA A 220 0.87 2.43 15.31
N ALA A 221 1.70 2.71 16.33
CA ALA A 221 3.01 3.27 16.09
C ALA A 221 3.95 2.23 15.43
N ILE A 222 4.21 2.41 14.14
CA ILE A 222 5.21 1.66 13.37
C ILE A 222 6.47 2.53 13.27
N ASN A 223 7.62 1.98 13.65
CA ASN A 223 8.92 2.64 13.62
C ASN A 223 9.97 1.69 13.03
N PRO A 224 11.14 2.18 12.57
CA PRO A 224 12.24 1.33 12.12
C PRO A 224 12.54 0.20 13.11
N GLY A 225 12.59 -1.03 12.61
CA GLY A 225 12.69 -2.27 13.40
C GLY A 225 11.35 -3.01 13.59
N ASN A 226 10.20 -2.37 13.38
CA ASN A 226 8.92 -3.07 13.24
C ASN A 226 8.69 -3.64 11.84
N SER A 227 9.39 -3.13 10.82
CA SER A 227 9.30 -3.62 9.44
C SER A 227 9.57 -5.12 9.37
N GLY A 228 8.66 -5.84 8.74
CA GLY A 228 8.62 -7.30 8.66
C GLY A 228 7.96 -7.98 9.86
N GLY A 229 7.55 -7.22 10.88
CA GLY A 229 6.84 -7.69 12.06
C GLY A 229 5.32 -7.85 11.82
N ALA A 230 4.61 -8.29 12.85
CA ALA A 230 3.18 -8.64 12.75
C ALA A 230 2.28 -7.43 13.02
N LEU A 231 1.22 -7.28 12.23
CA LEU A 231 0.01 -6.56 12.62
C LEU A 231 -1.05 -7.62 12.97
N VAL A 232 -1.52 -7.63 14.21
CA VAL A 232 -2.51 -8.61 14.69
C VAL A 232 -3.81 -7.95 15.13
N ASP A 233 -4.92 -8.70 15.05
CA ASP A 233 -6.22 -8.27 15.57
C ASP A 233 -6.25 -8.30 17.12
N ALA A 234 -7.36 -7.86 17.72
CA ALA A 234 -7.59 -7.90 19.16
C ALA A 234 -7.53 -9.31 19.79
N ASN A 235 -7.52 -10.38 18.98
CA ASN A 235 -7.39 -11.76 19.40
C ASN A 235 -5.96 -12.32 19.16
N GLY A 236 -5.04 -11.56 18.60
CA GLY A 236 -3.68 -12.00 18.31
C GLY A 236 -3.54 -12.80 17.01
N ASN A 237 -4.52 -12.71 16.10
CA ASN A 237 -4.43 -13.33 14.77
C ASN A 237 -3.79 -12.35 13.77
N LEU A 238 -2.88 -12.83 12.93
CA LEU A 238 -2.17 -12.04 11.93
C LEU A 238 -3.11 -11.48 10.87
N ILE A 239 -3.19 -10.16 10.77
CA ILE A 239 -3.94 -9.45 9.72
C ILE A 239 -3.04 -8.72 8.71
N GLY A 240 -1.77 -8.51 9.03
CA GLY A 240 -0.79 -8.04 8.05
C GLY A 240 0.66 -8.07 8.52
N ILE A 241 1.57 -7.70 7.61
CA ILE A 241 3.02 -7.54 7.85
C ILE A 241 3.35 -6.05 7.84
N ASN A 242 3.84 -5.52 8.96
CA ASN A 242 4.22 -4.12 9.11
C ASN A 242 5.32 -3.76 8.09
N THR A 243 5.20 -2.65 7.38
CA THR A 243 6.10 -2.37 6.25
C THR A 243 6.70 -0.96 6.28
N ALA A 244 5.84 0.06 6.31
CA ALA A 244 6.26 1.44 6.07
C ALA A 244 5.43 2.40 6.92
N ILE A 245 5.91 3.65 6.97
CA ILE A 245 5.20 4.78 7.56
C ILE A 245 5.21 5.96 6.60
N PHE A 246 4.17 6.78 6.67
CA PHE A 246 4.21 8.10 6.08
C PHE A 246 4.77 9.08 7.11
N SER A 247 6.05 9.44 7.00
CA SER A 247 6.70 10.35 7.95
C SER A 247 7.81 11.17 7.30
N LYS A 248 7.90 12.45 7.70
CA LYS A 248 9.03 13.33 7.36
C LYS A 248 10.17 13.23 8.38
N SER A 249 9.87 12.82 9.61
CA SER A 249 10.82 12.76 10.72
C SER A 249 11.46 11.38 10.89
N GLY A 250 10.93 10.35 10.24
CA GLY A 250 11.37 8.96 10.39
C GLY A 250 10.75 8.20 11.57
N GLY A 251 9.92 8.87 12.39
CA GLY A 251 9.11 8.25 13.44
C GLY A 251 7.62 8.25 13.09
N SER A 252 6.83 7.40 13.75
CA SER A 252 5.37 7.34 13.53
C SER A 252 4.69 8.69 13.77
N GLN A 253 3.80 9.07 12.85
CA GLN A 253 2.91 10.23 12.96
C GLN A 253 1.42 9.80 12.94
N GLY A 254 1.15 8.52 13.27
CA GLY A 254 -0.20 7.94 13.22
C GLY A 254 -0.64 7.48 11.82
N ILE A 255 0.31 7.33 10.89
CA ILE A 255 0.06 6.82 9.53
C ILE A 255 1.07 5.70 9.24
N GLY A 256 0.74 4.49 9.68
CA GLY A 256 1.49 3.27 9.42
C GLY A 256 0.78 2.38 8.39
N PHE A 257 1.57 1.54 7.71
CA PHE A 257 1.08 0.62 6.69
C PHE A 257 1.53 -0.82 6.98
N ALA A 258 0.64 -1.76 6.67
CA ALA A 258 0.92 -3.18 6.67
C ALA A 258 0.40 -3.85 5.39
N ILE A 259 1.13 -4.86 4.93
CA ILE A 259 0.75 -5.72 3.80
C ILE A 259 -0.27 -6.75 4.30
N PRO A 260 -1.48 -6.87 3.72
CA PRO A 260 -2.50 -7.80 4.21
C PRO A 260 -2.03 -9.26 4.22
N THR A 261 -2.45 -10.03 5.22
CA THR A 261 -2.12 -11.46 5.33
C THR A 261 -2.49 -12.24 4.06
N LYS A 262 -3.61 -11.92 3.41
CA LYS A 262 -4.01 -12.56 2.14
C LYS A 262 -2.91 -12.45 1.07
N LEU A 263 -2.43 -11.23 0.80
CA LEU A 263 -1.37 -10.99 -0.18
C LEU A 263 -0.05 -11.64 0.27
N ALA A 264 0.26 -11.56 1.56
CA ALA A 264 1.47 -12.14 2.12
C ALA A 264 1.52 -13.68 1.96
N LEU A 265 0.39 -14.36 2.14
CA LEU A 265 0.27 -15.81 1.94
C LEU A 265 0.36 -16.21 0.46
N GLU A 266 -0.28 -15.46 -0.45
CA GLU A 266 -0.18 -15.68 -1.90
C GLU A 266 1.29 -15.62 -2.36
N VAL A 267 2.01 -14.59 -1.91
CA VAL A 267 3.44 -14.40 -2.22
C VAL A 267 4.30 -15.50 -1.57
N MET A 268 4.07 -15.80 -0.30
CA MET A 268 4.82 -16.83 0.42
C MET A 268 4.70 -18.19 -0.27
N GLN A 269 3.49 -18.60 -0.62
CA GLN A 269 3.24 -19.88 -1.26
C GLN A 269 3.93 -19.96 -2.62
N SER A 270 3.82 -18.90 -3.45
CA SER A 270 4.52 -18.86 -4.74
C SER A 270 6.04 -18.99 -4.58
N ILE A 271 6.64 -18.29 -3.62
CA ILE A 271 8.09 -18.36 -3.39
C ILE A 271 8.51 -19.74 -2.87
N ILE A 272 7.72 -20.38 -2.00
CA ILE A 272 8.03 -21.72 -1.49
C ILE A 272 7.95 -22.77 -2.60
N GLU A 273 6.94 -22.69 -3.46
CA GLU A 273 6.71 -23.67 -4.52
C GLU A 273 7.62 -23.47 -5.74
N HIS A 274 7.86 -22.22 -6.15
CA HIS A 274 8.50 -21.88 -7.43
C HIS A 274 9.82 -21.12 -7.27
N GLY A 275 10.22 -20.75 -6.04
CA GLY A 275 11.39 -19.92 -5.76
C GLY A 275 11.21 -18.43 -6.04
N GLN A 276 10.10 -18.03 -6.66
CA GLN A 276 9.79 -16.64 -7.03
C GLN A 276 8.27 -16.42 -7.13
N VAL A 277 7.84 -15.17 -7.19
CA VAL A 277 6.43 -14.85 -7.44
C VAL A 277 6.13 -14.89 -8.93
N ILE A 278 5.20 -15.74 -9.32
CA ILE A 278 4.75 -15.86 -10.72
C ILE A 278 3.65 -14.83 -10.96
N ARG A 279 3.90 -13.89 -11.87
CA ARG A 279 2.92 -12.88 -12.29
C ARG A 279 2.67 -12.91 -13.78
N GLY A 280 1.41 -12.71 -14.14
CA GLY A 280 1.03 -12.38 -15.50
C GLY A 280 1.59 -11.04 -15.93
N TRP A 281 1.90 -10.92 -17.21
CA TRP A 281 2.49 -9.72 -17.79
C TRP A 281 2.04 -9.57 -19.23
N LEU A 282 1.62 -8.37 -19.60
CA LEU A 282 1.35 -8.02 -20.99
C LEU A 282 2.53 -7.35 -21.68
N GLY A 283 3.49 -6.79 -20.93
CA GLY A 283 4.54 -5.95 -21.51
C GLY A 283 4.00 -4.65 -22.06
N VAL A 284 3.16 -3.96 -21.29
CA VAL A 284 2.63 -2.64 -21.62
C VAL A 284 3.08 -1.62 -20.59
N GLU A 285 3.37 -0.42 -21.06
CA GLU A 285 3.48 0.78 -20.24
C GLU A 285 2.22 1.60 -20.46
N VAL A 286 1.57 1.98 -19.37
CA VAL A 286 0.24 2.57 -19.39
C VAL A 286 0.19 3.87 -18.61
N GLN A 287 -0.66 4.78 -19.07
CA GLN A 287 -0.95 6.05 -18.40
C GLN A 287 -2.47 6.23 -18.25
N PRO A 288 -2.94 6.86 -17.17
CA PRO A 288 -4.35 7.18 -17.03
C PRO A 288 -4.78 8.13 -18.16
N LEU A 289 -5.97 7.91 -18.72
CA LEU A 289 -6.57 8.86 -19.66
C LEU A 289 -7.04 10.09 -18.89
N THR A 290 -6.25 11.17 -18.92
CA THR A 290 -6.64 12.45 -18.31
C THR A 290 -7.73 13.14 -19.14
N PRO A 291 -8.51 14.07 -18.56
CA PRO A 291 -9.52 14.82 -19.31
C PRO A 291 -8.95 15.53 -20.56
N GLU A 292 -7.73 16.06 -20.47
CA GLU A 292 -7.05 16.75 -21.56
C GLU A 292 -6.67 15.77 -22.69
N LEU A 293 -6.20 14.57 -22.34
CA LEU A 293 -5.96 13.49 -23.30
C LEU A 293 -7.28 13.04 -23.93
N ALA A 294 -8.32 12.82 -23.12
CA ALA A 294 -9.63 12.38 -23.61
C ALA A 294 -10.23 13.34 -24.65
N GLU A 295 -10.11 14.66 -24.42
CA GLU A 295 -10.52 15.69 -25.38
C GLU A 295 -9.73 15.61 -26.69
N SER A 296 -8.41 15.38 -26.62
CA SER A 296 -7.57 15.21 -27.81
C SER A 296 -7.93 13.99 -28.67
N PHE A 297 -8.58 12.98 -28.08
CA PHE A 297 -9.03 11.76 -28.75
C PHE A 297 -10.54 11.77 -29.10
N ASP A 298 -11.24 12.90 -28.91
CA ASP A 298 -12.70 13.04 -29.06
C ASP A 298 -13.51 12.02 -28.23
N LEU A 299 -12.96 11.68 -27.06
CA LEU A 299 -13.55 10.75 -26.11
C LEU A 299 -14.20 11.51 -24.95
N LYS A 300 -15.29 12.19 -25.24
CA LYS A 300 -16.09 12.84 -24.20
C LYS A 300 -16.65 11.78 -23.25
N ASP A 301 -16.31 11.90 -21.96
CA ASP A 301 -16.81 11.11 -20.84
C ASP A 301 -16.45 9.60 -20.80
N LYS A 302 -15.43 9.15 -21.55
CA LYS A 302 -14.96 7.75 -21.45
C LYS A 302 -13.75 7.62 -20.55
N ALA A 303 -13.85 6.77 -19.54
CA ALA A 303 -12.69 6.29 -18.79
C ALA A 303 -11.91 5.26 -19.62
N GLY A 304 -10.59 5.28 -19.49
CA GLY A 304 -9.72 4.37 -20.22
C GLY A 304 -8.27 4.52 -19.81
N ILE A 305 -7.43 3.67 -20.37
CA ILE A 305 -5.99 3.66 -20.13
C ILE A 305 -5.26 3.82 -21.45
N VAL A 306 -4.40 4.83 -21.54
CA VAL A 306 -3.58 5.06 -22.74
C VAL A 306 -2.37 4.14 -22.70
N VAL A 307 -2.12 3.43 -23.80
CA VAL A 307 -0.90 2.65 -24.00
C VAL A 307 0.22 3.62 -24.37
N ALA A 308 1.12 3.90 -23.43
CA ALA A 308 2.28 4.77 -23.64
C ALA A 308 3.41 4.03 -24.37
N GLY A 309 3.55 2.73 -24.09
CA GLY A 309 4.61 1.90 -24.65
C GLY A 309 4.25 0.43 -24.65
N VAL A 310 4.88 -0.32 -25.54
CA VAL A 310 4.76 -1.78 -25.62
C VAL A 310 6.16 -2.37 -25.68
N TYR A 311 6.43 -3.33 -24.81
CA TYR A 311 7.69 -4.06 -24.80
C TYR A 311 7.82 -4.87 -26.09
N ARG A 312 8.96 -4.68 -26.77
CA ARG A 312 9.30 -5.43 -27.98
C ARG A 312 9.28 -6.93 -27.70
N ASP A 313 8.67 -7.68 -28.61
CA ASP A 313 8.47 -9.14 -28.50
C ASP A 313 7.65 -9.61 -27.28
N GLY A 314 7.08 -8.67 -26.52
CA GLY A 314 6.20 -8.92 -25.40
C GLY A 314 4.79 -9.39 -25.83
N PRO A 315 4.00 -9.93 -24.89
CA PRO A 315 2.64 -10.40 -25.15
C PRO A 315 1.72 -9.41 -25.88
N ALA A 316 1.73 -8.14 -25.48
CA ALA A 316 0.93 -7.10 -26.10
C ALA A 316 1.40 -6.74 -27.51
N ALA A 317 2.72 -6.76 -27.78
CA ALA A 317 3.22 -6.58 -29.14
C ALA A 317 2.75 -7.72 -30.06
N LYS A 318 2.79 -8.96 -29.56
CA LYS A 318 2.34 -10.16 -30.29
C LYS A 318 0.84 -10.17 -30.55
N SER A 319 0.02 -9.59 -29.66
CA SER A 319 -1.42 -9.44 -29.88
C SER A 319 -1.77 -8.31 -30.86
N GLY A 320 -0.79 -7.48 -31.23
CA GLY A 320 -0.97 -6.34 -32.12
C GLY A 320 -1.44 -5.07 -31.41
N LEU A 321 -1.27 -4.98 -30.08
CA LEU A 321 -1.47 -3.74 -29.31
C LEU A 321 -0.37 -2.73 -29.67
N LEU A 322 -0.74 -1.46 -29.82
CA LEU A 322 0.17 -0.40 -30.24
C LEU A 322 0.18 0.77 -29.25
N PRO A 323 1.32 1.49 -29.12
CA PRO A 323 1.33 2.79 -28.46
C PRO A 323 0.28 3.73 -29.08
N GLY A 324 -0.45 4.46 -28.23
CA GLY A 324 -1.57 5.31 -28.61
C GLY A 324 -2.94 4.62 -28.64
N ASP A 325 -3.00 3.29 -28.48
CA ASP A 325 -4.28 2.62 -28.21
C ASP A 325 -4.82 3.05 -26.84
N ILE A 326 -6.15 3.10 -26.73
CA ILE A 326 -6.84 3.36 -25.47
C ILE A 326 -7.57 2.11 -25.04
N ILE A 327 -7.10 1.47 -23.98
CA ILE A 327 -7.72 0.28 -23.41
C ILE A 327 -9.01 0.69 -22.70
N LEU A 328 -10.11 0.06 -23.10
CA LEU A 328 -11.45 0.29 -22.55
C LEU A 328 -11.87 -0.86 -21.62
N ASN A 329 -11.60 -2.11 -22.02
CA ASN A 329 -11.89 -3.29 -21.22
C ASN A 329 -10.76 -4.32 -21.28
N ILE A 330 -10.54 -5.03 -20.17
CA ILE A 330 -9.69 -6.20 -20.07
C ILE A 330 -10.52 -7.35 -19.50
N ASP A 331 -10.71 -8.39 -20.30
CA ASP A 331 -11.48 -9.59 -19.94
C ASP A 331 -12.89 -9.29 -19.40
N GLY A 332 -13.56 -8.32 -20.01
CA GLY A 332 -14.90 -7.87 -19.63
C GLY A 332 -14.96 -6.89 -18.45
N GLU A 333 -13.82 -6.57 -17.81
CA GLU A 333 -13.74 -5.53 -16.78
C GLU A 333 -13.33 -4.17 -17.37
N ALA A 334 -14.02 -3.11 -16.95
CA ALA A 334 -13.74 -1.74 -17.38
C ALA A 334 -12.36 -1.27 -16.91
N ALA A 335 -11.55 -0.83 -17.87
CA ALA A 335 -10.17 -0.42 -17.66
C ALA A 335 -10.09 1.08 -17.30
N SER A 336 -10.76 1.47 -16.21
CA SER A 336 -10.86 2.87 -15.77
C SER A 336 -9.69 3.34 -14.90
N ASP A 337 -8.98 2.39 -14.26
CA ASP A 337 -7.80 2.65 -13.43
C ASP A 337 -6.63 1.78 -13.94
N GLY A 338 -5.56 2.44 -14.37
CA GLY A 338 -4.35 1.81 -14.89
C GLY A 338 -3.76 0.78 -13.94
N ARG A 339 -3.68 1.10 -12.65
CA ARG A 339 -3.05 0.25 -11.64
C ARG A 339 -3.91 -0.96 -11.33
N ARG A 340 -5.22 -0.77 -11.15
CA ARG A 340 -6.17 -1.87 -10.95
C ARG A 340 -6.13 -2.84 -12.13
N SER A 341 -6.13 -2.30 -13.34
CA SER A 341 -6.08 -3.08 -14.59
C SER A 341 -4.78 -3.88 -14.70
N MET A 342 -3.63 -3.26 -14.41
CA MET A 342 -2.35 -3.98 -14.39
C MET A 342 -2.26 -5.01 -13.26
N ASN A 343 -2.91 -4.78 -12.12
CA ASN A 343 -3.02 -5.75 -11.03
C ASN A 343 -3.88 -6.96 -11.43
N GLN A 344 -4.96 -6.76 -12.19
CA GLN A 344 -5.78 -7.85 -12.75
C GLN A 344 -4.94 -8.74 -13.68
N VAL A 345 -4.21 -8.12 -14.61
CA VAL A 345 -3.29 -8.83 -15.51
C VAL A 345 -2.23 -9.61 -14.72
N ALA A 346 -1.67 -9.02 -13.67
CA ALA A 346 -0.65 -9.66 -12.84
C ALA A 346 -1.14 -10.92 -12.11
N ARG A 347 -2.44 -10.98 -11.78
CA ARG A 347 -3.08 -12.14 -11.15
C ARG A 347 -3.49 -13.22 -12.15
N THR A 348 -3.47 -12.92 -13.44
CA THR A 348 -3.77 -13.87 -14.51
C THR A 348 -2.59 -14.81 -14.69
N LYS A 349 -2.84 -16.11 -14.88
CA LYS A 349 -1.74 -17.08 -15.00
C LYS A 349 -1.04 -16.91 -16.35
N PRO A 350 0.30 -16.96 -16.38
CA PRO A 350 1.02 -17.01 -17.65
C PRO A 350 0.53 -18.17 -18.54
N GLY A 351 0.33 -17.90 -19.82
CA GLY A 351 -0.24 -18.82 -20.82
C GLY A 351 -1.76 -18.69 -21.00
N GLU A 352 -2.47 -18.01 -20.10
CA GLU A 352 -3.89 -17.73 -20.28
C GLU A 352 -4.11 -16.63 -21.34
N LYS A 353 -5.21 -16.74 -22.08
CA LYS A 353 -5.59 -15.74 -23.08
C LYS A 353 -6.60 -14.77 -22.48
N ILE A 354 -6.35 -13.48 -22.66
CA ILE A 354 -7.27 -12.42 -22.24
C ILE A 354 -7.72 -11.61 -23.46
N THR A 355 -8.97 -11.16 -23.40
CA THR A 355 -9.55 -10.26 -24.41
C THR A 355 -9.30 -8.82 -24.00
N ILE A 356 -8.77 -8.00 -24.90
CA ILE A 356 -8.52 -6.58 -24.67
C ILE A 356 -9.33 -5.78 -25.70
N GLU A 357 -10.25 -4.96 -25.23
CA GLU A 357 -10.99 -4.03 -26.08
C GLU A 357 -10.31 -2.67 -26.03
N VAL A 358 -9.88 -2.20 -27.20
CA VAL A 358 -9.20 -0.92 -27.34
C VAL A 358 -9.89 -0.01 -28.32
N LEU A 359 -9.67 1.29 -28.18
CA LEU A 359 -9.95 2.27 -29.20
C LEU A 359 -8.65 2.62 -29.92
N ARG A 360 -8.64 2.44 -31.24
CA ARG A 360 -7.53 2.80 -32.11
C ARG A 360 -8.02 3.77 -33.18
N ASN A 361 -7.48 4.98 -33.19
CA ASN A 361 -7.87 6.03 -34.13
C ASN A 361 -9.40 6.24 -34.17
N GLY A 362 -10.05 6.24 -33.01
CA GLY A 362 -11.50 6.40 -32.86
C GLY A 362 -12.35 5.16 -33.18
N LYS A 363 -11.75 4.03 -33.57
CA LYS A 363 -12.48 2.79 -33.90
C LYS A 363 -12.25 1.71 -32.83
N PRO A 364 -13.29 0.98 -32.41
CA PRO A 364 -13.14 -0.15 -31.50
C PRO A 364 -12.40 -1.30 -32.19
N VAL A 365 -11.44 -1.89 -31.49
CA VAL A 365 -10.66 -3.05 -31.92
C VAL A 365 -10.61 -4.03 -30.75
N THR A 366 -10.90 -5.29 -31.02
CA THR A 366 -10.76 -6.37 -30.03
C THR A 366 -9.50 -7.16 -30.33
N LEU A 367 -8.63 -7.29 -29.33
CA LEU A 367 -7.36 -8.02 -29.42
C LEU A 367 -7.38 -9.19 -28.44
N ASN A 368 -6.74 -10.30 -28.80
CA ASN A 368 -6.53 -11.43 -27.91
C ASN A 368 -5.05 -11.52 -27.59
N ALA A 369 -4.69 -11.37 -26.31
CA ALA A 369 -3.32 -11.46 -25.84
C ALA A 369 -3.14 -12.72 -24.99
N GLU A 370 -2.08 -13.47 -25.23
CA GLU A 370 -1.65 -14.55 -24.36
C GLU A 370 -0.73 -13.97 -23.28
N VAL A 371 -1.15 -14.02 -22.02
CA VAL A 371 -0.43 -13.43 -20.89
C VAL A 371 0.93 -14.12 -20.72
N GLY A 372 2.00 -13.33 -20.70
CA GLY A 372 3.35 -13.84 -20.49
C GLY A 372 3.72 -13.90 -19.01
N LEU A 373 4.86 -14.53 -18.72
CA LEU A 373 5.51 -14.43 -17.42
C LEU A 373 6.18 -13.06 -17.30
N ARG A 374 5.93 -12.36 -16.19
CA ARG A 374 6.63 -11.11 -15.88
C ARG A 374 8.14 -11.36 -15.76
N PRO A 375 8.99 -10.67 -16.53
CA PRO A 375 10.42 -10.74 -16.33
C PRO A 375 10.79 -10.26 -14.92
N PRO A 376 11.80 -10.87 -14.27
CA PRO A 376 12.30 -10.35 -13.01
C PRO A 376 12.75 -8.89 -13.20
N PRO A 377 12.60 -8.03 -12.17
CA PRO A 377 13.10 -6.66 -12.23
C PRO A 377 14.58 -6.68 -12.60
N ALA A 378 14.99 -5.86 -13.57
CA ALA A 378 16.41 -5.72 -13.89
C ALA A 378 17.15 -5.28 -12.61
N PRO A 379 18.28 -5.90 -12.24
CA PRO A 379 19.09 -5.36 -11.15
C PRO A 379 19.47 -3.93 -11.52
N ASN A 380 19.22 -2.99 -10.59
CA ASN A 380 19.55 -1.58 -10.79
C ASN A 380 20.96 -1.48 -11.36
N ALA A 381 21.08 -0.93 -12.57
CA ALA A 381 22.37 -0.51 -13.10
C ALA A 381 22.81 0.66 -12.19
N ASN A 382 23.76 0.37 -11.30
CA ASN A 382 24.35 1.36 -10.40
C ASN A 382 24.98 2.52 -11.15
#